data_AF-A0AAW1FGV0-F1
#
_entry.id   AF-A0AAW1FGV0-F1
#
_cell.length_a   1.000
_cell.length_b   1.000
_cell.length_c   1.000
_cell.angle_alpha   90.00
_cell.angle_beta   90.00
_cell.angle_gamma   90.00
#
_symmetry.space_group_name_H-M   'P 1'
#
loop_
_entity.id
_entity.type
_entity.pdbx_description
1 polymer ?
#
loop_
_entity_poly.entity_id
_entity_poly.type
_entity_poly.pdbx_seq_one_letter_code
_entity_poly.pdbx_strand_id
1 'polypeptide(L)'
;MASGYGSLAKKAIVLLDRFSAGRQCLDEFMEDASKDLQITDALQRKFILDVVSGCIEHKKLLDVVINAFYDQNGRWLSRSDRSQFVIICYLATFSLDDLGLQRFSDIIKSLDIRNMHKFLTFFFTNLTTWIQGECNSIYDAAYVEESWIDPLLRWRPEMDILLDQLVKISHGNQVKKSLIKATEPQEFSLTKPKPKPVPEPEPEPEPEPEHIPQQEKSNPVPKSTYKAPKEMQVIKEIKQKNHQQTVAAAIRKEERKAKPVMIQDETVLALRKKLEEKELELKTERLKQTKSKKPQTSEQAAAQTGTHTKKSLPVKTWEEVELILERHLQDPPYVVPQLKSFKK
;
A
#
# COMPACT_ATOMS: atom_id res chain seq x y z
N MET A 1 -14.47 13.28 -22.79
CA MET A 1 -13.89 12.04 -23.37
C MET A 1 -14.32 10.88 -22.49
N ALA A 2 -14.98 9.86 -23.05
CA ALA A 2 -15.41 8.71 -22.27
C ALA A 2 -14.18 8.02 -21.67
N SER A 3 -14.12 7.91 -20.35
CA SER A 3 -13.08 7.12 -19.68
C SER A 3 -13.16 5.67 -20.19
N GLY A 4 -12.05 5.13 -20.69
CA GLY A 4 -11.98 3.73 -21.11
C GLY A 4 -12.11 2.78 -19.92
N TYR A 5 -12.52 1.53 -20.15
CA TYR A 5 -12.74 0.56 -19.07
C TYR A 5 -11.50 0.33 -18.19
N GLY A 6 -10.30 0.47 -18.75
CA GLY A 6 -9.06 0.43 -17.97
C GLY A 6 -8.95 1.52 -16.89
N SER A 7 -9.44 2.74 -17.15
CA SER A 7 -9.44 3.80 -16.12
C SER A 7 -10.52 3.55 -15.08
N LEU A 8 -11.65 2.96 -15.46
CA LEU A 8 -12.71 2.56 -14.53
C LEU A 8 -12.22 1.45 -13.59
N ALA A 9 -11.57 0.42 -14.13
CA ALA A 9 -10.97 -0.65 -13.34
C ALA A 9 -9.93 -0.10 -12.34
N LYS A 10 -9.07 0.85 -12.75
CA LYS A 10 -8.12 1.51 -11.84
C LYS A 10 -8.81 2.27 -10.70
N LYS A 11 -9.93 2.95 -10.98
CA LYS A 11 -10.73 3.60 -9.93
C LYS A 11 -11.34 2.56 -8.98
N ALA A 12 -11.86 1.45 -9.50
CA ALA A 12 -12.38 0.36 -8.70
C ALA A 12 -11.29 -0.27 -7.81
N ILE A 13 -10.06 -0.43 -8.30
CA ILE A 13 -8.90 -0.90 -7.51
C ILE A 13 -8.66 0.02 -6.32
N VAL A 14 -8.53 1.33 -6.58
CA VAL A 14 -8.30 2.33 -5.52
C VAL A 14 -9.44 2.36 -4.52
N LEU A 15 -10.68 2.18 -4.98
CA LEU A 15 -11.84 2.13 -4.10
C LEU A 15 -11.82 0.86 -3.23
N LEU A 16 -11.53 -0.31 -3.82
CA LEU A 16 -11.43 -1.58 -3.09
C LEU A 16 -10.31 -1.53 -2.04
N ASP A 17 -9.19 -0.87 -2.32
CA ASP A 17 -8.10 -0.66 -1.35
C ASP A 17 -8.52 0.13 -0.10
N ARG A 18 -9.55 0.99 -0.21
CA ARG A 18 -10.08 1.76 0.92
C ARG A 18 -11.02 0.95 1.79
N PHE A 19 -11.59 -0.14 1.28
CA PHE A 19 -12.56 -0.93 2.02
C PHE A 19 -11.90 -1.73 3.14
N SER A 20 -12.51 -1.70 4.33
CA SER A 20 -12.09 -2.56 5.45
C SER A 20 -13.31 -3.12 6.18
N ALA A 21 -13.49 -4.43 6.06
CA ALA A 21 -14.67 -5.16 6.57
C ALA A 21 -14.90 -5.08 8.10
N GLY A 22 -13.97 -4.49 8.85
CA GLY A 22 -14.09 -4.30 10.30
C GLY A 22 -14.38 -2.85 10.74
N ARG A 23 -14.41 -1.87 9.82
CA ARG A 23 -14.61 -0.45 10.17
C ARG A 23 -15.95 0.13 9.74
N GLN A 24 -16.57 -0.43 8.70
CA GLN A 24 -17.79 0.07 8.08
C GLN A 24 -18.53 -1.08 7.42
N CYS A 25 -19.86 -1.03 7.39
CA CYS A 25 -20.65 -2.01 6.64
C CYS A 25 -20.56 -1.72 5.13
N LEU A 26 -20.95 -2.70 4.31
CA LEU A 26 -20.90 -2.58 2.84
C LEU A 26 -21.78 -1.42 2.36
N ASP A 27 -23.04 -1.36 2.79
CA ASP A 27 -24.00 -0.36 2.31
C ASP A 27 -23.54 1.08 2.57
N GLU A 28 -23.08 1.36 3.80
CA GLU A 28 -22.57 2.68 4.17
C GLU A 28 -21.34 3.07 3.34
N PHE A 29 -20.44 2.11 3.11
CA PHE A 29 -19.28 2.34 2.26
C PHE A 29 -19.66 2.63 0.79
N MET A 30 -20.62 1.89 0.25
CA MET A 30 -21.04 2.06 -1.15
C MET A 30 -21.75 3.40 -1.36
N GLU A 31 -22.56 3.84 -0.40
CA GLU A 31 -23.18 5.17 -0.42
C GLU A 31 -22.15 6.30 -0.39
N ASP A 32 -21.15 6.20 0.47
CA ASP A 32 -20.09 7.20 0.54
C ASP A 32 -19.20 7.19 -0.71
N ALA A 33 -18.89 6.01 -1.24
CA ALA A 33 -18.19 5.87 -2.51
C ALA A 33 -18.98 6.49 -3.69
N SER A 34 -20.31 6.31 -3.69
CA SER A 34 -21.19 6.90 -4.70
C SER A 34 -21.15 8.43 -4.67
N LYS A 35 -21.13 9.02 -3.47
CA LYS A 35 -20.98 10.48 -3.26
C LYS A 35 -19.62 10.99 -3.77
N ASP A 36 -18.53 10.30 -3.43
CA ASP A 36 -17.17 10.64 -3.91
C ASP A 36 -17.07 10.59 -5.44
N LEU A 37 -17.85 9.72 -6.09
CA LEU A 37 -17.84 9.50 -7.54
C LEU A 37 -18.88 10.33 -8.31
N GLN A 38 -19.58 11.29 -7.70
CA GLN A 38 -20.63 12.08 -8.35
C GLN A 38 -20.18 12.81 -9.63
N ILE A 39 -18.91 13.15 -9.74
CA ILE A 39 -18.32 13.80 -10.94
C ILE A 39 -18.23 12.83 -12.13
N THR A 40 -18.24 11.52 -11.88
CA THR A 40 -18.17 10.49 -12.92
C THR A 40 -19.57 10.23 -13.51
N ASP A 41 -19.62 9.92 -14.81
CA ASP A 41 -20.84 9.52 -15.52
C ASP A 41 -21.61 8.41 -14.77
N ALA A 42 -22.94 8.40 -14.86
CA ALA A 42 -23.79 7.51 -14.08
C ALA A 42 -23.55 6.02 -14.40
N LEU A 43 -23.35 5.66 -15.68
CA LEU A 43 -23.07 4.27 -16.07
C LEU A 43 -21.66 3.85 -15.64
N GLN A 44 -20.69 4.75 -15.78
CA GLN A 44 -19.33 4.51 -15.34
C GLN A 44 -19.21 4.35 -13.81
N ARG A 45 -19.97 5.17 -13.07
CA ARG A 45 -20.08 5.08 -11.61
C ARG A 45 -20.70 3.75 -11.22
N LYS A 46 -21.82 3.38 -11.85
CA LYS A 46 -22.47 2.09 -11.62
C LYS A 46 -21.50 0.93 -11.84
N PHE A 47 -20.78 0.90 -12.96
CA PHE A 47 -19.78 -0.14 -13.21
C PHE A 47 -18.73 -0.25 -12.08
N ILE A 48 -18.18 0.88 -11.61
CA ILE A 48 -17.18 0.87 -10.53
C ILE A 48 -17.78 0.30 -9.24
N LEU A 49 -18.98 0.74 -8.87
CA LEU A 49 -19.65 0.32 -7.64
C LEU A 49 -20.05 -1.16 -7.71
N ASP A 50 -20.66 -1.61 -8.81
CA ASP A 50 -21.07 -3.01 -9.00
C ASP A 50 -19.87 -3.97 -8.91
N VAL A 51 -18.73 -3.61 -9.53
CA VAL A 51 -17.50 -4.41 -9.46
C VAL A 51 -16.96 -4.47 -8.04
N VAL A 52 -16.93 -3.35 -7.31
CA VAL A 52 -16.43 -3.32 -5.93
C VAL A 52 -17.36 -4.07 -4.99
N SER A 53 -18.68 -3.91 -5.11
CA SER A 53 -19.67 -4.64 -4.32
C SER A 53 -19.50 -6.14 -4.52
N GLY A 54 -19.46 -6.59 -5.79
CA GLY A 54 -19.30 -8.00 -6.10
C GLY A 54 -17.97 -8.59 -5.60
N CYS A 55 -16.88 -7.83 -5.65
CA CYS A 55 -15.61 -8.26 -5.04
C CYS A 55 -15.71 -8.47 -3.53
N ILE A 56 -16.50 -7.64 -2.84
CA ILE A 56 -16.68 -7.73 -1.39
C ILE A 56 -17.63 -8.87 -1.02
N GLU A 57 -18.72 -9.03 -1.76
CA GLU A 57 -19.73 -10.09 -1.57
C GLU A 57 -19.15 -11.48 -1.82
N HIS A 58 -18.40 -11.64 -2.91
CA HIS A 58 -17.78 -12.92 -3.29
C HIS A 58 -16.36 -13.11 -2.72
N LYS A 59 -16.01 -12.34 -1.69
CA LYS A 59 -14.66 -12.33 -1.11
C LYS A 59 -14.14 -13.72 -0.74
N LYS A 60 -14.97 -14.58 -0.14
CA LYS A 60 -14.54 -15.91 0.30
C LYS A 60 -13.97 -16.74 -0.84
N LEU A 61 -14.64 -16.73 -2.00
CA LEU A 61 -14.19 -17.42 -3.20
C LEU A 61 -12.97 -16.75 -3.81
N LEU A 62 -13.01 -15.42 -3.97
CA LEU A 62 -11.89 -14.70 -4.57
C LEU A 62 -10.62 -14.89 -3.73
N ASP A 63 -10.74 -14.90 -2.39
CA ASP A 63 -9.62 -15.15 -1.49
C ASP A 63 -9.00 -16.54 -1.67
N VAL A 64 -9.74 -17.59 -2.05
CA VAL A 64 -9.17 -18.91 -2.37
C VAL A 64 -8.14 -18.79 -3.49
N VAL A 65 -8.55 -18.20 -4.61
CA VAL A 65 -7.69 -18.05 -5.79
C VAL A 65 -6.54 -17.09 -5.51
N ILE A 66 -6.83 -15.94 -4.90
CA ILE A 66 -5.82 -14.91 -4.65
C ILE A 66 -4.81 -15.37 -3.60
N ASN A 67 -5.21 -16.03 -2.52
CA ASN A 67 -4.26 -16.51 -1.51
C ASN A 67 -3.31 -17.55 -2.10
N ALA A 68 -3.83 -18.54 -2.83
CA ALA A 68 -2.99 -19.54 -3.47
C ALA A 68 -2.03 -18.92 -4.50
N PHE A 69 -2.48 -17.91 -5.26
CA PHE A 69 -1.60 -17.19 -6.17
C PHE A 69 -0.44 -16.51 -5.44
N TYR A 70 -0.72 -15.88 -4.29
CA TYR A 70 0.28 -15.24 -3.44
C TYR A 70 1.17 -16.25 -2.71
N ASP A 71 0.68 -17.42 -2.35
CA ASP A 71 1.52 -18.45 -1.73
C ASP A 71 2.55 -19.00 -2.72
N GLN A 72 2.18 -19.14 -4.00
CA GLN A 72 3.09 -19.60 -5.05
C GLN A 72 4.03 -18.50 -5.57
N ASN A 73 3.56 -17.24 -5.64
CA ASN A 73 4.27 -16.15 -6.31
C ASN A 73 4.68 -14.97 -5.40
N GLY A 74 4.38 -15.04 -4.10
CA GLY A 74 4.41 -13.90 -3.17
C GLY A 74 5.77 -13.23 -2.99
N ARG A 75 6.88 -13.91 -3.33
CA ARG A 75 8.21 -13.29 -3.36
C ARG A 75 8.34 -12.16 -4.38
N TRP A 76 7.53 -12.19 -5.44
CA TRP A 76 7.61 -11.27 -6.57
C TRP A 76 6.42 -10.32 -6.69
N LEU A 77 5.41 -10.49 -5.83
CA LEU A 77 4.17 -9.72 -5.85
C LEU A 77 4.13 -8.73 -4.69
N SER A 78 3.78 -7.48 -4.98
CA SER A 78 3.55 -6.50 -3.93
C SER A 78 2.18 -6.74 -3.29
N ARG A 79 2.08 -6.58 -1.97
CA ARG A 79 0.78 -6.61 -1.27
C ARG A 79 -0.16 -5.51 -1.75
N SER A 80 0.37 -4.40 -2.28
CA SER A 80 -0.42 -3.32 -2.89
C SER A 80 -1.18 -3.76 -4.13
N ASP A 81 -0.76 -4.84 -4.79
CA ASP A 81 -1.34 -5.27 -6.06
C ASP A 81 -2.52 -6.22 -5.84
N ARG A 82 -2.80 -6.60 -4.59
CA ARG A 82 -3.83 -7.59 -4.24
C ARG A 82 -5.20 -7.22 -4.83
N SER A 83 -5.62 -5.98 -4.67
CA SER A 83 -6.92 -5.51 -5.17
C SER A 83 -7.04 -5.58 -6.68
N GLN A 84 -5.92 -5.44 -7.41
CA GLN A 84 -5.90 -5.63 -8.87
C GLN A 84 -6.26 -7.07 -9.22
N PHE A 85 -5.62 -8.04 -8.58
CA PHE A 85 -5.91 -9.45 -8.84
C PHE A 85 -7.32 -9.83 -8.40
N VAL A 86 -7.82 -9.30 -7.28
CA VAL A 86 -9.21 -9.53 -6.84
C VAL A 86 -10.20 -9.05 -7.89
N ILE A 87 -10.03 -7.81 -8.39
CA ILE A 87 -10.92 -7.25 -9.42
C ILE A 87 -10.83 -8.03 -10.72
N ILE A 88 -9.63 -8.41 -11.17
CA ILE A 88 -9.50 -9.21 -12.39
C ILE A 88 -10.11 -10.60 -12.23
N CYS A 89 -9.95 -11.23 -11.07
CA CYS A 89 -10.56 -12.53 -10.78
C CYS A 89 -12.09 -12.42 -10.79
N TYR A 90 -12.65 -11.38 -10.15
CA TYR A 90 -14.08 -11.13 -10.15
C TYR A 90 -14.60 -10.89 -11.58
N LEU A 91 -13.96 -10.00 -12.34
CA LEU A 91 -14.37 -9.69 -13.70
C LEU A 91 -14.30 -10.92 -14.61
N ALA A 92 -13.26 -11.75 -14.47
CA ALA A 92 -13.15 -12.99 -15.25
C ALA A 92 -14.24 -13.99 -14.89
N THR A 93 -14.55 -14.15 -13.59
CA THR A 93 -15.44 -15.20 -13.10
C THR A 93 -16.92 -14.83 -13.25
N PHE A 94 -17.28 -13.58 -12.94
CA PHE A 94 -18.68 -13.16 -12.81
C PHE A 94 -19.15 -12.20 -13.89
N SER A 95 -18.24 -11.50 -14.56
CA SER A 95 -18.61 -10.41 -15.48
C SER A 95 -18.12 -10.62 -16.90
N LEU A 96 -17.39 -11.69 -17.21
CA LEU A 96 -16.75 -11.85 -18.51
C LEU A 96 -17.76 -11.97 -19.66
N ASP A 97 -18.89 -12.63 -19.41
CA ASP A 97 -19.98 -12.77 -20.38
C ASP A 97 -20.65 -11.43 -20.69
N ASP A 98 -20.98 -10.65 -19.66
CA ASP A 98 -21.65 -9.35 -19.82
C ASP A 98 -20.72 -8.25 -20.31
N LEU A 99 -19.47 -8.26 -19.84
CA LEU A 99 -18.44 -7.29 -20.19
C LEU A 99 -17.91 -7.54 -21.62
N GLY A 100 -17.81 -8.81 -21.99
CA GLY A 100 -17.18 -9.28 -23.21
C GLY A 100 -15.65 -9.19 -23.17
N LEU A 101 -15.02 -10.09 -23.94
CA LEU A 101 -13.56 -10.23 -23.95
C LEU A 101 -12.82 -8.98 -24.41
N GLN A 102 -13.37 -8.19 -25.35
CA GLN A 102 -12.70 -6.98 -25.84
C GLN A 102 -12.46 -5.96 -24.72
N ARG A 103 -13.51 -5.64 -23.96
CA ARG A 103 -13.40 -4.70 -22.83
C ARG A 103 -12.54 -5.28 -21.72
N PHE A 104 -12.65 -6.57 -21.46
CA PHE A 104 -11.78 -7.27 -20.51
C PHE A 104 -10.30 -7.16 -20.93
N SER A 105 -9.97 -7.41 -22.20
CA SER A 105 -8.64 -7.23 -22.78
C SER A 105 -8.13 -5.81 -22.59
N ASP A 106 -8.96 -4.78 -22.83
CA ASP A 106 -8.58 -3.38 -22.61
C ASP A 106 -8.26 -3.08 -21.15
N ILE A 107 -9.01 -3.66 -20.21
CA ILE A 107 -8.74 -3.54 -18.77
C ILE A 107 -7.38 -4.18 -18.47
N ILE A 108 -7.17 -5.43 -18.88
CA ILE A 108 -5.93 -6.18 -18.63
C ILE A 108 -4.70 -5.45 -19.19
N LYS A 109 -4.79 -4.96 -20.43
CA LYS A 109 -3.71 -4.21 -21.10
C LYS A 109 -3.41 -2.86 -20.44
N SER A 110 -4.36 -2.32 -19.68
CA SER A 110 -4.17 -1.05 -18.94
C SER A 110 -3.46 -1.21 -17.60
N LEU A 111 -3.39 -2.43 -17.05
CA LEU A 111 -2.74 -2.77 -15.78
C LEU A 111 -1.30 -3.28 -16.01
N ASP A 112 -0.63 -3.79 -14.98
CA ASP A 112 0.71 -4.36 -15.13
C ASP A 112 0.64 -5.66 -15.95
N ILE A 113 0.97 -5.56 -17.24
CA ILE A 113 0.85 -6.63 -18.24
C ILE A 113 1.55 -7.92 -17.77
N ARG A 114 2.71 -7.81 -17.11
CA ARG A 114 3.48 -8.97 -16.65
C ARG A 114 2.76 -9.68 -15.50
N ASN A 115 2.26 -8.91 -14.53
CA ASN A 115 1.51 -9.45 -13.40
C ASN A 115 0.18 -10.04 -13.87
N MET A 116 -0.53 -9.36 -14.77
CA MET A 116 -1.80 -9.85 -15.31
C MET A 116 -1.61 -11.14 -16.11
N HIS A 117 -0.58 -11.21 -16.97
CA HIS A 117 -0.25 -12.45 -17.67
C HIS A 117 0.01 -13.59 -16.69
N LYS A 118 0.90 -13.39 -15.69
CA LYS A 118 1.20 -14.42 -14.67
C LYS A 118 -0.06 -14.87 -13.93
N PHE A 119 -0.90 -13.92 -13.50
CA PHE A 119 -2.11 -14.23 -12.76
C PHE A 119 -3.13 -15.00 -13.59
N LEU A 120 -3.41 -14.54 -14.82
CA LEU A 120 -4.38 -15.19 -15.69
C LEU A 120 -3.90 -16.58 -16.12
N THR A 121 -2.61 -16.75 -16.45
CA THR A 121 -2.04 -18.08 -16.70
C THR A 121 -2.23 -18.99 -15.49
N PHE A 122 -1.92 -18.50 -14.28
CA PHE A 122 -2.13 -19.25 -13.05
C PHE A 122 -3.61 -19.64 -12.88
N PHE A 123 -4.53 -18.68 -13.01
CA PHE A 123 -5.96 -18.88 -12.79
C PHE A 123 -6.53 -19.94 -13.75
N PHE A 124 -6.32 -19.79 -15.06
CA PHE A 124 -6.85 -20.72 -16.05
C PHE A 124 -6.15 -22.09 -16.03
N THR A 125 -4.87 -22.17 -15.66
CA THR A 125 -4.19 -23.47 -15.52
C THR A 125 -4.73 -24.28 -14.34
N ASN A 126 -5.10 -23.60 -13.26
CA ASN A 126 -5.55 -24.24 -12.02
C ASN A 126 -7.07 -24.32 -11.87
N LEU A 127 -7.83 -23.76 -12.82
CA LEU A 127 -9.29 -23.61 -12.74
C LEU A 127 -10.00 -24.94 -12.49
N THR A 128 -9.78 -25.93 -13.38
CA THR A 128 -10.42 -27.25 -13.33
C THR A 128 -9.67 -28.26 -12.47
N THR A 129 -8.60 -27.84 -11.80
CA THR A 129 -7.82 -28.71 -10.93
C THR A 129 -8.30 -28.55 -9.50
N TRP A 130 -7.56 -27.82 -8.68
CA TRP A 130 -7.87 -27.66 -7.27
C TRP A 130 -8.76 -26.44 -7.00
N ILE A 131 -8.76 -25.41 -7.86
CA ILE A 131 -9.61 -24.22 -7.66
C ILE A 131 -11.09 -24.62 -7.63
N GLN A 132 -11.53 -25.43 -8.59
CA GLN A 132 -12.89 -25.96 -8.61
C GLN A 132 -13.22 -26.74 -7.32
N GLY A 133 -12.31 -27.62 -6.86
CA GLY A 133 -12.52 -28.38 -5.63
C GLY A 133 -12.70 -27.49 -4.39
N GLU A 134 -11.89 -26.45 -4.27
CA GLU A 134 -12.02 -25.46 -3.18
C GLU A 134 -13.30 -24.63 -3.32
N CYS A 135 -13.70 -24.22 -4.53
CA CYS A 135 -14.97 -23.53 -4.77
C CYS A 135 -16.18 -24.40 -4.39
N ASN A 136 -16.14 -25.70 -4.71
CA ASN A 136 -17.18 -26.67 -4.34
C ASN A 136 -17.29 -26.89 -2.83
N SER A 137 -16.29 -26.48 -2.03
CA SER A 137 -16.37 -26.49 -0.57
C SER A 137 -17.16 -25.30 -0.01
N ILE A 138 -17.29 -24.22 -0.80
CA ILE A 138 -17.95 -22.97 -0.41
C ILE A 138 -19.36 -22.90 -1.02
N TYR A 139 -19.53 -23.41 -2.25
CA TYR A 139 -20.77 -23.36 -3.03
C TYR A 139 -21.19 -24.76 -3.49
N ASP A 140 -22.44 -24.90 -3.91
CA ASP A 140 -22.94 -26.16 -4.48
C ASP A 140 -22.15 -26.53 -5.75
N ALA A 141 -21.75 -27.79 -5.86
CA ALA A 141 -20.86 -28.24 -6.92
C ALA A 141 -21.49 -28.14 -8.32
N ALA A 142 -22.80 -28.37 -8.44
CA ALA A 142 -23.49 -28.22 -9.73
C ALA A 142 -23.54 -26.74 -10.13
N TYR A 143 -23.82 -25.86 -9.17
CA TYR A 143 -23.78 -24.41 -9.39
C TYR A 143 -22.38 -23.93 -9.83
N VAL A 144 -21.31 -24.37 -9.17
CA VAL A 144 -19.93 -24.01 -9.53
C VAL A 144 -19.59 -24.45 -10.95
N GLU A 145 -19.94 -25.69 -11.31
CA GLU A 145 -19.67 -26.22 -12.65
C GLU A 145 -20.41 -25.41 -13.72
N GLU A 146 -21.73 -25.29 -13.59
CA GLU A 146 -22.59 -24.67 -14.62
C GLU A 146 -22.40 -23.15 -14.70
N SER A 147 -22.23 -22.47 -13.57
CA SER A 147 -22.20 -21.01 -13.53
C SER A 147 -20.80 -20.43 -13.70
N TRP A 148 -19.74 -21.15 -13.34
CA TRP A 148 -18.38 -20.60 -13.33
C TRP A 148 -17.39 -21.39 -14.18
N ILE A 149 -17.32 -22.72 -14.01
CA ILE A 149 -16.32 -23.53 -14.72
C ILE A 149 -16.63 -23.57 -16.21
N ASP A 150 -17.86 -23.94 -16.59
CA ASP A 150 -18.27 -24.06 -17.98
C ASP A 150 -18.13 -22.74 -18.76
N PRO A 151 -18.61 -21.57 -18.26
CA PRO A 151 -18.42 -20.31 -18.96
C PRO A 151 -16.95 -19.91 -19.11
N LEU A 152 -16.11 -20.14 -18.09
CA LEU A 152 -14.69 -19.84 -18.16
C LEU A 152 -13.95 -20.76 -19.14
N LEU A 153 -14.33 -22.05 -19.20
CA LEU A 153 -13.78 -22.99 -20.18
C LEU A 153 -14.19 -22.63 -21.60
N ARG A 154 -15.42 -22.13 -21.80
CA ARG A 154 -15.87 -21.63 -23.10
C ARG A 154 -14.98 -20.50 -23.63
N TRP A 155 -14.56 -19.58 -22.76
CA TRP A 155 -13.67 -18.45 -23.11
C TRP A 155 -12.18 -18.82 -23.24
N ARG A 156 -11.80 -20.06 -22.91
CA ARG A 156 -10.39 -20.47 -22.88
C ARG A 156 -9.66 -20.22 -24.20
N PRO A 157 -10.20 -20.56 -25.39
CA PRO A 157 -9.48 -20.34 -26.66
C PRO A 157 -9.13 -18.87 -26.89
N GLU A 158 -10.07 -17.96 -26.63
CA GLU A 158 -9.85 -16.53 -26.82
C GLU A 158 -8.98 -15.92 -25.71
N MET A 159 -9.06 -16.45 -24.50
CA MET A 159 -8.17 -16.10 -23.39
C MET A 159 -6.72 -16.52 -23.67
N ASP A 160 -6.48 -17.69 -24.28
CA ASP A 160 -5.14 -18.14 -24.67
C ASP A 160 -4.54 -17.20 -25.73
N ILE A 161 -5.35 -16.75 -26.69
CA ILE A 161 -4.93 -15.73 -27.67
C ILE A 161 -4.55 -14.42 -26.96
N LEU A 162 -5.34 -13.98 -25.97
CA LEU A 162 -5.03 -12.79 -25.19
C LEU A 162 -3.72 -12.97 -24.40
N LEU A 163 -3.52 -14.11 -23.73
CA LEU A 163 -2.29 -14.42 -23.00
C LEU A 163 -1.07 -14.34 -23.91
N ASP A 164 -1.12 -14.96 -25.09
CA ASP A 164 -0.07 -14.89 -26.12
C ASP A 164 0.23 -13.45 -26.57
N GLN A 165 -0.80 -12.60 -26.69
CA GLN A 165 -0.62 -11.19 -26.97
C GLN A 165 0.11 -10.48 -25.83
N LEU A 166 -0.23 -10.75 -24.57
CA LEU A 166 0.43 -10.14 -23.41
C LEU A 166 1.90 -10.56 -23.34
N VAL A 167 2.24 -11.82 -23.64
CA VAL A 167 3.62 -12.28 -23.78
C VAL A 167 4.35 -11.44 -24.81
N LYS A 168 3.79 -11.29 -26.01
CA LYS A 168 4.40 -10.51 -27.11
C LYS A 168 4.61 -9.05 -26.72
N ILE A 169 3.63 -8.43 -26.08
CA ILE A 169 3.72 -7.03 -25.62
C ILE A 169 4.80 -6.89 -24.54
N SER A 170 4.89 -7.84 -23.61
CA SER A 170 5.89 -7.80 -22.54
C SER A 170 7.34 -7.91 -23.06
N HIS A 171 7.55 -8.62 -24.17
CA HIS A 171 8.86 -8.77 -24.84
C HIS A 171 9.13 -7.69 -25.91
N GLY A 172 8.08 -7.07 -26.46
CA GLY A 172 8.10 -6.23 -27.66
C GLY A 172 8.61 -4.80 -27.52
N ASN A 173 8.89 -4.33 -26.29
CA ASN A 173 9.58 -3.05 -26.06
C ASN A 173 11.10 -3.14 -26.11
N GLN A 174 11.66 -4.31 -26.41
CA GLN A 174 12.95 -4.35 -27.06
C GLN A 174 12.74 -3.81 -28.47
N VAL A 175 12.75 -2.48 -28.61
CA VAL A 175 12.98 -1.83 -29.91
C VAL A 175 14.13 -2.61 -30.49
N LYS A 176 13.85 -3.41 -31.53
CA LYS A 176 14.90 -3.91 -32.41
C LYS A 176 15.62 -2.63 -32.75
N LYS A 177 16.80 -2.40 -32.14
CA LYS A 177 17.72 -1.38 -32.60
C LYS A 177 17.74 -1.63 -34.08
N SER A 178 17.10 -0.75 -34.84
CA SER A 178 17.35 -0.71 -36.26
C SER A 178 18.87 -0.73 -36.33
N LEU A 179 19.42 -1.61 -37.15
CA LEU A 179 20.85 -1.62 -37.39
C LEU A 179 21.13 -0.21 -37.95
N ILE A 180 21.43 0.73 -37.06
CA ILE A 180 21.97 2.03 -37.40
C ILE A 180 23.22 1.61 -38.14
N LYS A 181 23.20 1.76 -39.47
CA LYS A 181 24.37 1.49 -40.30
C LYS A 181 25.52 2.22 -39.61
N ALA A 182 26.54 1.47 -39.21
CA ALA A 182 27.72 2.05 -38.60
C ALA A 182 28.21 3.17 -39.53
N THR A 183 28.42 4.37 -38.99
CA THR A 183 29.13 5.41 -39.72
C THR A 183 30.53 4.86 -40.01
N GLU A 184 30.85 4.65 -41.28
CA GLU A 184 32.19 4.24 -41.67
C GLU A 184 33.19 5.34 -41.29
N PRO A 185 34.23 5.03 -40.51
CA PRO A 185 35.30 5.97 -40.25
C PRO A 185 36.02 6.29 -41.57
N GLN A 186 35.90 7.53 -42.04
CA GLN A 186 36.71 7.98 -43.18
C GLN A 186 38.13 8.27 -42.69
N GLU A 187 39.08 7.46 -43.15
CA GLU A 187 40.50 7.63 -42.83
C GLU A 187 40.97 9.01 -43.32
N PHE A 188 41.50 9.82 -42.39
CA PHE A 188 42.17 11.06 -42.76
C PHE A 188 43.59 10.71 -43.21
N SER A 189 43.98 11.24 -44.37
CA SER A 189 45.33 11.04 -44.91
C SER A 189 46.36 11.71 -43.99
N LEU A 190 47.04 10.92 -43.15
CA LEU A 190 48.24 11.38 -42.46
C LEU A 190 49.30 11.75 -43.49
N THR A 191 49.66 13.03 -43.51
CA THR A 191 50.64 13.63 -44.42
C THR A 191 51.95 12.85 -44.35
N LYS A 192 52.36 12.21 -45.44
CA LYS A 192 53.68 11.56 -45.54
C LYS A 192 54.76 12.64 -45.51
N PRO A 193 55.69 12.64 -44.54
CA PRO A 193 56.75 13.64 -44.51
C PRO A 193 57.72 13.41 -45.67
N LYS A 194 57.94 14.47 -46.45
CA LYS A 194 58.83 14.49 -47.62
C LYS A 194 60.30 14.48 -47.15
N PRO A 195 61.16 13.53 -47.56
CA PRO A 195 62.57 13.53 -47.20
C PRO A 195 63.29 14.75 -47.78
N LYS A 196 63.97 15.53 -46.94
CA LYS A 196 64.89 16.60 -47.35
C LYS A 196 66.31 16.03 -47.52
N PRO A 197 66.98 16.25 -48.67
CA PRO A 197 68.42 15.97 -48.84
C PRO A 197 69.29 16.95 -48.04
N VAL A 198 70.46 16.49 -47.59
CA VAL A 198 71.49 17.22 -46.84
C VAL A 198 72.59 17.73 -47.81
N PRO A 199 73.27 18.87 -47.56
CA PRO A 199 73.88 19.74 -48.58
C PRO A 199 75.42 19.60 -48.76
N GLU A 200 75.95 20.20 -49.84
CA GLU A 200 77.39 20.38 -50.17
C GLU A 200 77.68 21.89 -50.44
N PRO A 201 78.88 22.46 -50.15
CA PRO A 201 79.02 23.87 -49.73
C PRO A 201 79.58 24.90 -50.76
N GLU A 202 79.24 26.17 -50.46
CA GLU A 202 79.81 27.50 -50.82
C GLU A 202 79.67 28.08 -52.25
N PRO A 203 79.63 29.44 -52.43
CA PRO A 203 79.89 30.54 -51.48
C PRO A 203 78.75 31.59 -51.30
N GLU A 204 78.87 32.40 -50.25
CA GLU A 204 78.01 33.56 -49.89
C GLU A 204 77.91 34.66 -50.97
N PRO A 205 76.76 35.35 -51.08
CA PRO A 205 76.68 36.69 -50.47
C PRO A 205 75.36 37.02 -49.74
N GLU A 206 75.53 37.79 -48.67
CA GLU A 206 74.65 38.67 -47.85
C GLU A 206 73.11 38.46 -47.77
N PRO A 207 72.54 38.53 -46.53
CA PRO A 207 71.11 38.31 -46.28
C PRO A 207 70.28 39.60 -46.32
N GLU A 208 69.16 39.59 -47.05
CA GLU A 208 68.04 40.49 -46.76
C GLU A 208 67.10 39.86 -45.71
N PRO A 209 66.63 40.61 -44.69
CA PRO A 209 65.94 40.04 -43.54
C PRO A 209 64.45 39.75 -43.83
N GLU A 210 64.10 38.49 -44.02
CA GLU A 210 62.68 38.07 -44.00
C GLU A 210 62.21 37.80 -42.56
N HIS A 211 61.31 38.65 -42.07
CA HIS A 211 60.63 38.54 -40.79
C HIS A 211 59.72 37.31 -40.73
N ILE A 212 59.95 36.43 -39.76
CA ILE A 212 59.06 35.30 -39.45
C ILE A 212 57.85 35.80 -38.64
N PRO A 213 56.60 35.51 -39.05
CA PRO A 213 55.42 35.81 -38.24
C PRO A 213 55.46 35.03 -36.91
N GLN A 214 55.55 35.75 -35.78
CA GLN A 214 55.47 35.13 -34.47
C GLN A 214 54.06 34.58 -34.23
N GLN A 215 53.94 33.28 -33.98
CA GLN A 215 52.68 32.67 -33.54
C GLN A 215 52.28 33.24 -32.17
N GLU A 216 51.07 33.79 -32.07
CA GLU A 216 50.49 34.15 -30.79
C GLU A 216 50.33 32.91 -29.90
N LYS A 217 50.83 33.02 -28.67
CA LYS A 217 50.70 31.97 -27.66
C LYS A 217 49.22 31.79 -27.31
N SER A 218 48.80 30.53 -27.21
CA SER A 218 47.42 30.16 -26.86
C SER A 218 46.98 30.76 -25.53
N ASN A 219 45.78 31.34 -25.51
CA ASN A 219 45.18 31.94 -24.32
C ASN A 219 45.11 30.95 -23.13
N PRO A 220 45.37 31.41 -21.89
CA PRO A 220 45.31 30.55 -20.72
C PRO A 220 43.88 30.08 -20.44
N VAL A 221 43.75 28.81 -20.07
CA VAL A 221 42.48 28.17 -19.76
C VAL A 221 41.75 28.95 -18.65
N PRO A 222 40.43 29.18 -18.75
CA PRO A 222 39.68 29.93 -17.75
C PRO A 222 39.86 29.35 -16.34
N LYS A 223 40.09 30.23 -15.36
CA LYS A 223 40.28 29.86 -13.93
C LYS A 223 39.10 29.09 -13.33
N SER A 224 37.92 29.11 -13.98
CA SER A 224 36.74 28.33 -13.59
C SER A 224 36.94 26.82 -13.73
N THR A 225 37.86 26.38 -14.60
CA THR A 225 38.14 24.96 -14.87
C THR A 225 38.66 24.21 -13.64
N TYR A 226 39.30 24.93 -12.71
CA TYR A 226 39.85 24.36 -11.47
C TYR A 226 38.92 24.53 -10.25
N LYS A 227 37.69 25.02 -10.43
CA LYS A 227 36.72 25.16 -9.33
C LYS A 227 35.86 23.91 -9.21
N ALA A 228 35.73 23.39 -7.99
CA ALA A 228 34.89 22.23 -7.71
C ALA A 228 33.41 22.52 -8.07
N PRO A 229 32.70 21.58 -8.72
CA PRO A 229 31.30 21.76 -9.10
C PRO A 229 30.39 21.97 -7.88
N LYS A 230 29.48 22.95 -7.97
CA LYS A 230 28.48 23.24 -6.92
C LYS A 230 27.55 22.06 -6.64
N GLU A 231 27.31 21.23 -7.65
CA GLU A 231 26.50 20.01 -7.57
C GLU A 231 27.01 19.00 -6.54
N MET A 232 28.32 19.01 -6.24
CA MET A 232 28.91 18.10 -5.27
C MET A 232 28.44 18.37 -3.84
N GLN A 233 28.07 19.62 -3.51
CA GLN A 233 27.48 19.98 -2.22
C GLN A 233 26.01 19.55 -2.16
N VAL A 234 25.27 19.78 -3.23
CA VAL A 234 23.85 19.37 -3.37
C VAL A 234 23.70 17.86 -3.21
N ILE A 235 24.58 17.06 -3.82
CA ILE A 235 24.56 15.60 -3.70
C ILE A 235 24.83 15.14 -2.26
N LYS A 236 25.71 15.83 -1.52
CA LYS A 236 26.00 15.50 -0.11
C LYS A 236 24.80 15.79 0.79
N GLU A 237 24.12 16.91 0.59
CA GLU A 237 22.90 17.26 1.33
C GLU A 237 21.76 16.26 1.06
N ILE A 238 21.56 15.87 -0.20
CA ILE A 238 20.55 14.85 -0.57
C ILE A 238 20.86 13.51 0.11
N LYS A 239 22.13 13.07 0.10
CA LYS A 239 22.55 11.83 0.77
C LYS A 239 22.28 11.89 2.28
N GLN A 240 22.59 13.01 2.93
CA GLN A 240 22.36 13.19 4.36
C GLN A 240 20.87 13.19 4.70
N LYS A 241 20.05 13.88 3.90
CA LYS A 241 18.59 13.92 4.07
C LYS A 241 17.95 12.54 3.90
N ASN A 242 18.37 11.79 2.87
CA ASN A 242 17.88 10.43 2.64
C ASN A 242 18.29 9.49 3.79
N HIS A 243 19.50 9.64 4.33
CA HIS A 243 19.94 8.88 5.50
C HIS A 243 19.08 9.19 6.73
N GLN A 244 18.85 10.47 7.04
CA GLN A 244 17.99 10.88 8.16
C GLN A 244 16.54 10.37 8.01
N GLN A 245 15.96 10.45 6.81
CA GLN A 245 14.62 9.94 6.54
C GLN A 245 14.53 8.41 6.74
N THR A 246 15.57 7.67 6.33
CA THR A 246 15.63 6.22 6.51
C THR A 246 15.69 5.85 7.99
N VAL A 247 16.54 6.53 8.77
CA VAL A 247 16.66 6.34 10.22
C VAL A 247 15.35 6.69 10.93
N ALA A 248 14.73 7.82 10.61
CA ALA A 248 13.46 8.23 11.20
C ALA A 248 12.31 7.26 10.86
N ALA A 249 12.29 6.70 9.64
CA ALA A 249 11.32 5.69 9.25
C ALA A 249 11.52 4.36 10.02
N ALA A 250 12.77 3.97 10.27
CA ALA A 250 13.10 2.80 11.08
C ALA A 250 12.64 2.97 12.54
N ILE A 251 12.91 4.14 13.14
CA ILE A 251 12.46 4.46 14.50
C ILE A 251 10.93 4.44 14.58
N ARG A 252 10.22 5.10 13.65
CA ARG A 252 8.74 5.06 13.61
C ARG A 252 8.17 3.65 13.45
N LYS A 253 8.86 2.78 12.70
CA LYS A 253 8.45 1.37 12.54
C LYS A 253 8.63 0.61 13.84
N GLU A 254 9.70 0.88 14.57
CA GLU A 254 9.96 0.26 15.87
C GLU A 254 8.99 0.77 16.95
N GLU A 255 8.69 2.07 16.98
CA GLU A 255 7.65 2.64 17.85
C GLU A 255 6.27 2.03 17.59
N ARG A 256 5.94 1.71 16.32
CA ARG A 256 4.70 1.01 15.98
C ARG A 256 4.66 -0.44 16.45
N LYS A 257 5.81 -1.11 16.56
CA LYS A 257 5.90 -2.47 17.13
C LYS A 257 5.92 -2.46 18.66
N ALA A 258 6.48 -1.41 19.26
CA ALA A 258 6.62 -1.25 20.70
C ALA A 258 5.36 -0.69 21.37
N LYS A 259 4.39 -0.16 20.61
CA LYS A 259 3.04 0.07 21.14
C LYS A 259 2.39 -1.29 21.38
N PRO A 260 1.98 -1.61 22.62
CA PRO A 260 1.09 -2.74 22.84
C PRO A 260 -0.13 -2.50 21.96
N VAL A 261 -0.45 -3.48 21.11
CA VAL A 261 -1.80 -3.61 20.58
C VAL A 261 -2.70 -3.56 21.82
N MET A 262 -3.54 -2.54 21.95
CA MET A 262 -4.64 -2.58 22.90
C MET A 262 -5.52 -3.74 22.45
N ILE A 263 -5.25 -4.91 23.02
CA ILE A 263 -6.22 -5.99 23.09
C ILE A 263 -7.39 -5.33 23.81
N GLN A 264 -8.48 -5.12 23.07
CA GLN A 264 -9.75 -4.77 23.66
C GLN A 264 -10.19 -6.00 24.44
N ASP A 265 -9.62 -6.20 25.64
CA ASP A 265 -10.18 -7.16 26.56
C ASP A 265 -11.60 -6.69 26.84
N GLU A 266 -12.59 -7.47 26.41
CA GLU A 266 -14.01 -7.25 26.69
C GLU A 266 -14.24 -6.99 28.19
N THR A 267 -13.36 -7.53 29.03
CA THR A 267 -13.30 -7.31 30.48
C THR A 267 -13.03 -5.84 30.84
N VAL A 268 -12.12 -5.15 30.15
CA VAL A 268 -11.81 -3.74 30.41
C VAL A 268 -12.94 -2.82 29.94
N LEU A 269 -13.58 -3.16 28.81
CA LEU A 269 -14.76 -2.45 28.33
C LEU A 269 -15.95 -2.62 29.30
N ALA A 270 -16.14 -3.85 29.81
CA ALA A 270 -17.18 -4.16 30.79
C ALA A 270 -16.93 -3.44 32.13
N LEU A 271 -15.68 -3.33 32.57
CA LEU A 271 -15.32 -2.59 33.79
C LEU A 271 -15.56 -1.08 33.63
N ARG A 272 -15.23 -0.49 32.48
CA ARG A 272 -15.54 0.92 32.19
C ARG A 272 -17.04 1.20 32.20
N LYS A 273 -17.82 0.32 31.57
CA LYS A 273 -19.28 0.44 31.55
C LYS A 273 -19.89 0.33 32.95
N LYS A 274 -19.39 -0.59 33.78
CA LYS A 274 -19.80 -0.72 35.20
C LYS A 274 -19.44 0.51 36.04
N LEU A 275 -18.31 1.16 35.74
CA LEU A 275 -17.91 2.38 36.44
C LEU A 275 -18.85 3.56 36.10
N GLU A 276 -19.18 3.74 34.82
CA GLU A 276 -20.14 4.77 34.38
C GLU A 276 -21.55 4.54 34.94
N GLU A 277 -22.01 3.28 35.00
CA GLU A 277 -23.29 2.92 35.58
C GLU A 277 -23.36 3.27 37.08
N LYS A 278 -22.28 2.99 37.82
CA LYS A 278 -22.19 3.33 39.25
C LYS A 278 -22.11 4.82 39.52
N GLU A 279 -21.45 5.60 38.66
CA GLU A 279 -21.45 7.07 38.77
C GLU A 279 -22.83 7.68 38.53
N LEU A 280 -23.59 7.14 37.58
CA LEU A 280 -24.96 7.57 37.32
C LEU A 280 -25.87 7.23 38.50
N GLU A 281 -25.75 6.02 39.06
CA GLU A 281 -26.52 5.59 40.23
C GLU A 281 -26.26 6.53 41.43
N LEU A 282 -24.98 6.85 41.71
CA LEU A 282 -24.59 7.78 42.78
C LEU A 282 -25.15 9.19 42.56
N LYS A 283 -25.16 9.68 41.31
CA LYS A 283 -25.77 10.98 40.96
C LYS A 283 -27.28 10.98 41.20
N THR A 284 -27.98 9.90 40.82
CA THR A 284 -29.43 9.79 41.03
C THR A 284 -29.78 9.73 42.52
N GLU A 285 -28.96 9.08 43.33
CA GLU A 285 -29.18 8.98 44.78
C GLU A 285 -28.94 10.32 45.48
N ARG A 286 -27.92 11.08 45.08
CA ARG A 286 -27.70 12.47 45.55
C ARG A 286 -28.85 13.41 45.18
N LEU A 287 -29.47 13.22 44.01
CA LEU A 287 -30.67 13.96 43.59
C LEU A 287 -31.92 13.60 44.41
N LYS A 288 -32.05 12.34 44.86
CA LYS A 288 -33.14 11.90 45.75
C LYS A 288 -32.98 12.45 47.17
N GLN A 289 -31.76 12.51 47.68
CA GLN A 289 -31.46 13.07 49.01
C GLN A 289 -31.65 14.59 49.07
N THR A 290 -31.36 15.31 47.98
CA THR A 290 -31.61 16.76 47.89
C THR A 290 -33.10 17.10 47.78
N LYS A 291 -33.92 16.25 47.16
CA LYS A 291 -35.38 16.42 47.11
C LYS A 291 -36.12 16.09 48.41
N SER A 292 -35.52 15.28 49.30
CA SER A 292 -36.10 14.97 50.62
C SER A 292 -35.79 16.02 51.70
N LYS A 293 -35.02 17.07 51.39
CA LYS A 293 -34.80 18.23 52.27
C LYS A 293 -35.53 19.45 51.72
N LYS A 294 -36.86 19.48 51.84
CA LYS A 294 -37.66 20.71 51.70
C LYS A 294 -38.02 21.21 53.11
N PRO A 295 -37.89 22.52 53.41
CA PRO A 295 -38.05 23.01 54.77
C PRO A 295 -39.53 23.19 55.11
N GLN A 296 -39.95 22.65 56.26
CA GLN A 296 -41.23 22.98 56.89
C GLN A 296 -41.02 24.08 57.93
N THR A 297 -41.82 25.14 57.81
CA THR A 297 -41.94 26.28 58.72
C THR A 297 -42.99 25.99 59.81
N SER A 298 -42.82 26.64 60.97
CA SER A 298 -43.71 26.76 62.16
C SER A 298 -43.98 25.47 62.97
N GLU A 299 -44.11 25.41 64.30
CA GLU A 299 -44.35 26.39 65.38
C GLU A 299 -44.02 25.72 66.75
N GLN A 300 -43.58 26.53 67.72
CA GLN A 300 -43.56 26.38 69.19
C GLN A 300 -43.50 25.02 69.95
N ALA A 301 -42.49 24.99 70.84
CA ALA A 301 -42.55 24.73 72.29
C ALA A 301 -42.39 23.32 72.92
N ALA A 302 -41.55 23.35 73.97
CA ALA A 302 -41.48 22.50 75.17
C ALA A 302 -40.74 21.14 75.15
N ALA A 303 -39.48 21.22 75.58
CA ALA A 303 -38.82 20.40 76.62
C ALA A 303 -38.77 18.86 76.48
N GLN A 304 -37.54 18.30 76.39
CA GLN A 304 -36.84 17.57 77.47
C GLN A 304 -35.73 16.64 76.93
N THR A 305 -34.53 16.82 77.51
CA THR A 305 -33.45 15.84 77.83
C THR A 305 -33.18 14.61 76.95
N GLY A 306 -31.91 14.44 76.52
CA GLY A 306 -31.37 13.14 76.11
C GLY A 306 -30.00 13.21 75.42
N THR A 307 -28.97 12.73 76.10
CA THR A 307 -27.54 12.75 75.76
C THR A 307 -27.15 11.69 74.70
N HIS A 308 -26.14 12.02 73.88
CA HIS A 308 -25.17 11.15 73.16
C HIS A 308 -25.65 10.00 72.24
N THR A 309 -25.32 10.09 70.95
CA THR A 309 -24.19 9.37 70.29
C THR A 309 -24.40 9.34 68.77
N LYS A 310 -23.59 10.09 68.03
CA LYS A 310 -23.45 9.94 66.57
C LYS A 310 -22.68 8.64 66.30
N LYS A 311 -23.33 7.63 65.72
CA LYS A 311 -22.63 6.57 64.98
C LYS A 311 -22.64 6.95 63.51
N SER A 312 -21.54 7.56 63.06
CA SER A 312 -21.20 7.62 61.64
C SER A 312 -20.85 6.22 61.16
N LEU A 313 -21.57 5.72 60.17
CA LEU A 313 -21.22 4.52 59.42
C LEU A 313 -19.90 4.74 58.64
N PRO A 314 -19.07 3.71 58.44
CA PRO A 314 -17.67 3.88 58.09
C PRO A 314 -17.50 4.21 56.60
N VAL A 315 -16.94 5.40 56.35
CA VAL A 315 -16.27 5.76 55.10
C VAL A 315 -14.93 5.04 55.08
N LYS A 316 -14.90 3.77 54.67
CA LYS A 316 -13.67 3.02 54.36
C LYS A 316 -14.02 1.90 53.38
N THR A 317 -13.90 2.16 52.08
CA THR A 317 -13.71 1.14 51.00
C THR A 317 -13.46 1.81 49.63
N TRP A 318 -12.79 2.97 49.58
CA TRP A 318 -12.34 3.57 48.31
C TRP A 318 -10.81 3.48 48.19
N GLU A 319 -10.10 3.78 49.27
CA GLU A 319 -8.64 3.62 49.36
C GLU A 319 -8.21 2.16 49.17
N GLU A 320 -8.95 1.18 49.71
CA GLU A 320 -8.66 -0.25 49.49
C GLU A 320 -8.89 -0.68 48.03
N VAL A 321 -9.85 -0.06 47.35
CA VAL A 321 -10.17 -0.38 45.94
C VAL A 321 -9.15 0.25 45.00
N GLU A 322 -8.71 1.48 45.29
CA GLU A 322 -7.61 2.13 44.55
C GLU A 322 -6.28 1.38 44.73
N LEU A 323 -5.96 0.92 45.94
CA LEU A 323 -4.77 0.11 46.21
C LEU A 323 -4.78 -1.24 45.47
N ILE A 324 -5.94 -1.88 45.32
CA ILE A 324 -6.07 -3.12 44.55
C ILE A 324 -5.91 -2.85 43.04
N LEU A 325 -6.43 -1.72 42.55
CA LEU A 325 -6.30 -1.33 41.14
C LEU A 325 -4.85 -0.98 40.78
N GLU A 326 -4.14 -0.24 41.64
CA GLU A 326 -2.72 0.11 41.42
C GLU A 326 -1.83 -1.13 41.44
N ARG A 327 -2.12 -2.09 42.33
CA ARG A 327 -1.35 -3.34 42.39
C ARG A 327 -1.55 -4.22 41.15
N HIS A 328 -2.69 -4.13 40.47
CA HIS A 328 -2.95 -4.87 39.23
C HIS A 328 -2.36 -4.22 37.98
N LEU A 329 -2.05 -2.92 38.02
CA LEU A 329 -1.44 -2.20 36.89
C LEU A 329 0.10 -2.29 36.84
N GLN A 330 0.72 -2.90 37.85
CA GLN A 330 2.18 -2.92 38.01
C GLN A 330 2.86 -4.27 37.65
N ASP A 331 2.09 -5.33 37.42
CA ASP A 331 2.64 -6.64 37.04
C ASP A 331 2.63 -6.83 35.51
N PRO A 332 3.79 -6.92 34.84
CA PRO A 332 3.85 -7.33 33.44
C PRO A 332 3.52 -8.83 33.31
N PRO A 333 2.97 -9.29 32.17
CA PRO A 333 2.64 -10.69 31.98
C PRO A 333 3.90 -11.56 32.07
N TYR A 334 3.79 -12.61 32.88
CA TYR A 334 4.78 -13.65 33.12
C TYR A 334 5.32 -14.23 31.80
N VAL A 335 6.58 -13.91 31.46
CA VAL A 335 7.30 -14.51 30.34
C VAL A 335 7.82 -15.88 30.79
N VAL A 336 7.25 -16.94 30.21
CA VAL A 336 7.74 -18.32 30.37
C VAL A 336 9.14 -18.43 29.75
N PRO A 337 10.19 -18.88 30.47
CA PRO A 337 11.50 -19.10 29.89
C PRO A 337 11.47 -20.33 28.96
N GLN A 338 11.72 -20.10 27.67
CA GLN A 338 12.06 -21.16 26.71
C GLN A 338 13.31 -21.90 27.18
N LEU A 339 13.14 -23.16 27.57
CA LEU A 339 14.20 -24.07 27.95
C LEU A 339 15.08 -24.33 26.72
N LYS A 340 16.30 -23.79 26.71
CA LYS A 340 17.34 -24.15 25.74
C LYS A 340 17.74 -25.61 25.98
N SER A 341 17.29 -26.52 25.12
CA SER A 341 17.85 -27.87 25.03
C SER A 341 19.22 -27.80 24.34
N PHE A 342 20.28 -27.81 25.14
CA PHE A 342 21.62 -28.23 24.71
C PHE A 342 21.79 -29.72 25.00
N LYS A 343 22.35 -30.43 24.01
CA LYS A 343 23.01 -31.76 23.97
C LYS A 343 22.42 -32.60 22.83
N LYS A 344 23.19 -33.26 21.97
CA LYS A 344 24.63 -33.59 21.98
C LYS A 344 25.08 -33.84 20.55
#